data_AF-A0A498LTE7-F1
#
_entry.id   AF-A0A498LTE7-F1
#
_cell.length_a   1.000
_cell.length_b   1.000
_cell.length_c   1.000
_cell.angle_alpha   90.00
_cell.angle_beta   90.00
_cell.angle_gamma   90.00
#
_symmetry.space_group_name_H-M   'P 1'
#
loop_
_entity.id
_entity.type
_entity.pdbx_description
1 polymer ?
#
loop_
_entity_poly.entity_id
_entity_poly.type
_entity_poly.pdbx_seq_one_letter_code
_entity_poly.pdbx_strand_id
1 'polypeptide(L)'
;MPSASSSENADAAELQRLIAVEQQKAQFQAQVHNFTDVCWDKCVDKPSSKLDSRTETCLVSCVERFIDTTLTITNRFTQMVQKGAH
;
A
#
# COMPACT_ATOMS: atom_id res chain seq x y z
N MET A 1 -18.78 42.86 -12.30
CA MET A 1 -17.50 42.28 -11.86
C MET A 1 -17.72 40.79 -11.58
N PRO A 2 -17.32 39.86 -12.47
CA PRO A 2 -17.44 38.42 -12.20
C PRO A 2 -16.06 37.74 -12.27
N SER A 3 -15.39 37.44 -11.15
CA SER A 3 -14.16 36.61 -11.21
C SER A 3 -13.72 35.95 -9.89
N ALA A 4 -14.19 36.40 -8.71
CA ALA A 4 -13.71 35.83 -7.44
C ALA A 4 -14.13 34.35 -7.27
N SER A 5 -15.39 34.01 -7.55
CA SER A 5 -15.91 32.65 -7.36
C SER A 5 -15.34 31.61 -8.32
N SER A 6 -14.90 32.01 -9.53
CA SER A 6 -14.27 31.10 -10.49
C SER A 6 -12.84 30.72 -10.09
N SER A 7 -12.11 31.63 -9.45
CA SER A 7 -10.75 31.36 -8.94
C SER A 7 -10.79 30.43 -7.74
N GLU A 8 -11.68 30.70 -6.78
CA GLU A 8 -11.81 29.89 -5.54
C GLU A 8 -12.16 28.43 -5.83
N ASN A 9 -12.99 28.18 -6.85
CA ASN A 9 -13.33 26.81 -7.28
C ASN A 9 -12.16 26.09 -7.95
N ALA A 10 -11.31 26.80 -8.70
CA ALA A 10 -10.12 26.22 -9.31
C ALA A 10 -9.07 25.86 -8.26
N ASP A 11 -8.88 26.72 -7.25
CA ASP A 11 -7.96 26.48 -6.13
C ASP A 11 -8.43 25.30 -5.25
N ALA A 12 -9.73 25.18 -5.00
CA ALA A 12 -10.31 24.05 -4.27
C ALA A 12 -10.14 22.72 -5.02
N ALA A 13 -10.31 22.72 -6.34
CA ALA A 13 -10.10 21.52 -7.17
C ALA A 13 -8.64 21.07 -7.17
N GLU A 14 -7.70 22.00 -7.25
CA GLU A 14 -6.26 21.68 -7.17
C GLU A 14 -5.88 21.16 -5.77
N LEU A 15 -6.38 21.78 -4.71
CA LEU A 15 -6.16 21.29 -3.34
C LEU A 15 -6.70 19.86 -3.17
N GLN A 16 -7.90 19.58 -3.67
CA GLN A 16 -8.48 18.24 -3.61
C GLN A 16 -7.61 17.21 -4.35
N ARG A 17 -7.03 17.59 -5.49
CA ARG A 17 -6.10 16.75 -6.25
C ARG A 17 -4.82 16.46 -5.45
N LEU A 18 -4.23 17.49 -4.82
CA LEU A 18 -3.04 17.33 -3.99
C LEU A 18 -3.31 16.42 -2.78
N ILE A 19 -4.46 16.60 -2.12
CA ILE A 19 -4.88 15.74 -1.00
C ILE A 19 -4.98 14.28 -1.46
N ALA A 20 -5.60 14.01 -2.62
CA ALA A 20 -5.73 12.65 -3.13
C ALA A 20 -4.37 11.98 -3.39
N VAL A 21 -3.41 12.73 -3.95
CA VAL A 21 -2.04 12.24 -4.19
C VAL A 21 -1.32 11.94 -2.87
N GLU A 22 -1.39 12.85 -1.89
CA GLU A 22 -0.75 12.63 -0.58
C GLU A 22 -1.40 11.47 0.18
N GLN A 23 -2.72 11.29 0.07
CA GLN A 23 -3.41 10.13 0.65
C GLN A 23 -2.92 8.81 0.02
N GLN A 24 -2.78 8.74 -1.30
CA GLN A 24 -2.23 7.55 -1.97
C GLN A 24 -0.81 7.25 -1.50
N LYS A 25 0.03 8.28 -1.38
CA LYS A 25 1.40 8.14 -0.88
C LYS A 25 1.41 7.65 0.57
N ALA A 26 0.58 8.22 1.44
CA ALA A 26 0.47 7.78 2.84
C ALA A 26 0.03 6.32 2.95
N GLN A 27 -0.95 5.90 2.15
CA GLN A 27 -1.39 4.50 2.09
C GLN A 27 -0.30 3.55 1.61
N PHE A 28 0.50 3.96 0.62
CA PHE A 28 1.64 3.19 0.16
C PHE A 28 2.71 3.06 1.25
N GLN A 29 3.05 4.16 1.92
CA GLN A 29 4.01 4.13 3.02
C GLN A 29 3.55 3.23 4.18
N ALA A 30 2.26 3.27 4.52
CA ALA A 30 1.70 2.37 5.52
C ALA A 30 1.86 0.88 5.13
N GLN A 31 1.70 0.54 3.85
CA GLN A 31 1.96 -0.82 3.37
C GLN A 31 3.44 -1.21 3.47
N VAL A 32 4.35 -0.29 3.11
CA VAL A 32 5.80 -0.51 3.25
C VAL A 32 6.17 -0.76 4.72
N HIS A 33 5.62 0.01 5.66
CA HIS A 33 5.81 -0.22 7.08
C HIS A 33 5.30 -1.58 7.51
N ASN A 34 4.07 -1.96 7.12
CA ASN A 34 3.52 -3.27 7.44
C ASN A 34 4.38 -4.42 6.87
N PHE A 35 4.87 -4.31 5.63
CA PHE A 35 5.79 -5.30 5.06
C PHE A 35 7.09 -5.36 5.82
N THR A 36 7.61 -4.22 6.24
CA THR A 36 8.83 -4.15 7.05
C THR A 36 8.63 -4.90 8.35
N ASP A 37 7.57 -4.62 9.10
CA ASP A 37 7.30 -5.28 10.39
C ASP A 37 7.14 -6.80 10.22
N VAL A 38 6.28 -7.22 9.30
CA VAL A 38 6.00 -8.65 9.08
C VAL A 38 7.23 -9.41 8.58
N CYS A 39 7.92 -8.89 7.56
CA CYS A 39 9.04 -9.59 6.97
C CYS A 39 10.30 -9.50 7.81
N TRP A 40 10.46 -8.47 8.63
CA TRP A 40 11.52 -8.39 9.62
C TRP A 40 11.42 -9.56 10.60
N ASP A 41 10.26 -9.74 11.23
CA ASP A 41 10.02 -10.81 12.20
C ASP A 41 10.18 -12.23 11.60
N LYS A 42 9.96 -12.38 10.28
CA LYS A 42 10.09 -13.67 9.60
C LYS A 42 11.49 -13.98 9.10
N CYS A 43 12.22 -12.98 8.65
CA CYS A 43 13.47 -13.19 7.91
C CYS A 43 14.72 -12.77 8.68
N VAL A 44 14.61 -11.90 9.69
CA VAL A 44 15.76 -11.34 10.40
C VAL A 44 15.84 -11.92 11.81
N ASP A 45 16.60 -13.00 11.97
CA ASP A 45 16.86 -13.62 13.27
C ASP A 45 17.91 -12.84 14.09
N LYS A 46 19.03 -12.49 13.46
CA LYS A 46 20.13 -11.74 14.09
C LYS A 46 20.47 -10.51 13.27
N PRO A 47 20.26 -9.29 13.81
CA PRO A 47 20.68 -8.08 13.15
C PRO A 47 22.19 -8.08 12.91
N SER A 48 22.59 -7.74 11.69
CA SER A 48 23.99 -7.63 11.26
C SER A 48 24.20 -6.28 10.57
N SER A 49 25.44 -5.84 10.42
CA SER A 49 25.78 -4.62 9.70
C SER A 49 25.49 -4.69 8.20
N LYS A 50 25.28 -5.90 7.66
CA LYS A 50 24.89 -6.16 6.28
C LYS A 50 23.89 -7.31 6.25
N LEU A 51 22.95 -7.23 5.30
CA LEU A 51 22.08 -8.36 4.97
C LEU A 51 22.93 -9.41 4.25
N ASP A 52 22.91 -10.64 4.75
CA ASP A 52 23.45 -11.76 4.00
C ASP A 52 22.49 -12.17 2.87
N SER A 53 23.01 -12.91 1.89
CA SER A 53 22.24 -13.33 0.70
C SER A 53 20.98 -14.14 1.06
N ARG A 54 21.00 -14.90 2.16
CA ARG A 54 19.84 -15.67 2.61
C ARG A 54 18.74 -14.74 3.11
N THR A 55 19.12 -13.75 3.93
CA THR A 55 18.20 -12.76 4.50
C THR A 55 17.61 -11.89 3.39
N GLU A 56 18.43 -11.43 2.44
CA GLU A 56 17.98 -10.68 1.27
C GLU A 56 16.95 -11.47 0.45
N THR A 57 17.26 -12.72 0.10
CA THR A 57 16.35 -13.61 -0.63
C THR A 57 15.04 -13.85 0.13
N CYS A 58 15.12 -14.02 1.47
CA CYS A 58 13.96 -14.19 2.32
C CYS A 58 13.05 -12.95 2.28
N LEU A 59 13.62 -11.75 2.42
CA LEU A 59 12.86 -10.50 2.42
C LEU A 59 12.12 -10.29 1.08
N VAL A 60 12.81 -10.50 -0.04
CA VAL A 60 12.20 -10.44 -1.38
C VAL A 60 11.03 -11.43 -1.48
N SER A 61 11.27 -12.69 -1.13
CA SER A 61 10.26 -13.73 -1.17
C SER A 61 9.08 -13.42 -0.23
N CYS A 62 9.34 -12.89 0.97
CA CYS A 62 8.33 -12.58 1.96
C CYS A 62 7.34 -11.52 1.44
N VAL A 63 7.85 -10.43 0.88
CA VAL A 63 7.01 -9.36 0.33
C VAL A 63 6.19 -9.87 -0.86
N GLU A 64 6.82 -10.58 -1.80
CA GLU A 64 6.12 -11.17 -2.96
C GLU A 64 5.01 -12.14 -2.52
N ARG A 65 5.32 -13.05 -1.58
CA ARG A 65 4.34 -14.01 -1.05
C ARG A 65 3.19 -13.31 -0.31
N PHE A 66 3.46 -12.23 0.42
CA PHE A 66 2.43 -11.47 1.12
C PHE A 66 1.44 -10.85 0.13
N ILE A 67 1.95 -10.22 -0.93
CA ILE A 67 1.13 -9.60 -1.97
C ILE A 67 0.30 -10.67 -2.71
N ASP A 68 0.93 -11.75 -3.15
CA ASP A 68 0.27 -12.86 -3.85
C ASP A 68 -0.86 -13.47 -3.00
N THR A 69 -0.60 -13.69 -1.71
CA THR A 69 -1.57 -14.28 -0.78
C THR A 69 -2.73 -13.32 -0.54
N THR A 70 -2.45 -12.04 -0.30
CA THR A 70 -3.47 -11.00 -0.08
C THR A 70 -4.39 -10.87 -1.29
N LEU A 71 -3.82 -10.83 -2.50
CA LEU A 71 -4.59 -10.75 -3.74
C LEU A 71 -5.44 -12.01 -3.94
N THR A 72 -4.87 -13.20 -3.68
CA THR A 72 -5.59 -14.47 -3.79
C THR A 72 -6.79 -14.52 -2.85
N ILE A 73 -6.61 -14.16 -1.59
CA ILE A 73 -7.68 -14.13 -0.58
C ILE A 73 -8.75 -13.11 -0.97
N THR A 74 -8.34 -11.89 -1.32
CA THR A 74 -9.27 -10.82 -1.71
C THR A 74 -10.10 -11.21 -2.92
N ASN A 75 -9.48 -11.75 -3.97
CA ASN A 75 -10.18 -12.20 -5.17
C ASN A 75 -11.18 -13.33 -4.87
N ARG A 76 -10.79 -14.30 -4.04
CA ARG A 76 -11.70 -15.37 -3.61
C ARG A 76 -12.88 -14.83 -2.81
N PHE A 77 -12.62 -13.90 -1.89
CA PHE A 77 -13.67 -13.26 -1.11
C PHE A 77 -14.66 -12.49 -1.99
N THR A 78 -14.17 -11.66 -2.92
CA THR A 78 -15.00 -10.94 -3.89
C THR A 78 -15.86 -11.89 -4.72
N GLN A 79 -15.31 -13.02 -5.19
CA GLN A 79 -16.07 -14.04 -5.92
C GLN A 79 -17.20 -14.65 -5.07
N MET A 80 -16.97 -14.88 -3.78
CA MET A 80 -18.00 -15.41 -2.87
C MET A 80 -19.10 -14.39 -2.61
N VAL A 81 -18.76 -13.13 -2.37
CA VAL A 81 -19.74 -12.04 -2.16
C VAL A 81 -20.63 -11.85 -3.38
N GLN A 82 -20.05 -11.84 -4.59
CA GLN A 82 -20.82 -11.72 -5.84
C GLN A 82 -21.77 -12.89 -6.06
N LYS A 83 -21.37 -14.12 -5.70
CA LYS A 83 -22.23 -15.31 -5.84
C LYS A 83 -23.33 -15.40 -4.79
N GLY A 84 -23.10 -14.90 -3.58
CA GLY A 84 -24.09 -14.88 -2.50
C GLY A 84 -25.11 -13.74 -2.59
N ALA A 85 -24.92 -12.80 -3.52
CA ALA A 85 -25.87 -11.73 -3.82
C ALA A 85 -27.00 -12.15 -4.79
N HIS A 86 -27.05 -13.45 -5.16
CA HIS A 86 -28.11 -14.08 -5.94
C HIS A 86 -28.86 -15.12 -5.11
#